data_AF-A0ABD4Y6X8-F1
#
_entry.id   AF-A0ABD4Y6X8-F1
#
_cell.length_a   1.000
_cell.length_b   1.000
_cell.length_c   1.000
_cell.angle_alpha   90.00
_cell.angle_beta   90.00
_cell.angle_gamma   90.00
#
_symmetry.space_group_name_H-M   'P 1'
#
loop_
_entity.id
_entity.type
_entity.pdbx_description
1 polymer ?
#
loop_
_entity_poly.entity_id
_entity_poly.type
_entity_poly.pdbx_seq_one_letter_code
_entity_poly.pdbx_strand_id
1 'polypeptide(L)'
;LPDEARTLHRLLGSRGDSPRVRHDAANPLALDVLVVDEASMVDLALMAKLVVALPPKARLILLGDKDQLAAVEAGAVFAELCEGRGFDAGAASELERITGQPVPVETPRSRLGDAVVLLTHSHRFAGDSGIGELARRINAGDAKGTVALLQEGRADLAWNAAPSPTALIERLEQGYGGYLQAARQGDPGPAFEAFNGFRALTAQREGPFGVTGINEALETRFRRRLGVPARERWYPGRAVMVRQNDYALGLFNGDIGLCLKTEQGLRVFFEGDNGYRGFAPARLPSHDSAFAMTVHKSQGSEFTEVLLALPDQPSPLLTRALFYTGITRAKRRVEIWALPARLAEAVSTRAERAAGLAERLVLAGAVADADAVPEAPIGAAPAEGDQLSLF
;
A
#
# COMPACT_ATOMS: atom_id res chain seq x y z
N LEU A 1 10.56 23.86 1.95
CA LEU A 1 9.58 22.75 1.78
C LEU A 1 8.20 23.36 1.96
N PRO A 2 7.14 22.85 1.31
CA PRO A 2 5.80 23.43 1.44
C PRO A 2 5.32 23.37 2.90
N ASP A 3 4.66 24.43 3.35
CA ASP A 3 4.18 24.55 4.74
C ASP A 3 2.95 23.67 5.04
N GLU A 4 2.26 23.20 3.98
CA GLU A 4 1.08 22.33 4.08
C GLU A 4 1.09 21.26 3.00
N ALA A 5 0.68 20.04 3.35
CA ALA A 5 0.35 18.96 2.41
C ALA A 5 -1.16 18.76 2.35
N ARG A 6 -1.68 18.38 1.17
CA ARG A 6 -3.12 18.14 0.95
C ARG A 6 -3.31 16.92 0.08
N THR A 7 -4.41 16.20 0.27
CA THR A 7 -4.78 15.12 -0.63
C THR A 7 -5.08 15.68 -2.03
N LEU A 8 -4.81 14.90 -3.09
CA LEU A 8 -5.09 15.30 -4.47
C LEU A 8 -6.57 15.67 -4.68
N HIS A 9 -7.49 14.94 -4.05
CA HIS A 9 -8.91 15.24 -4.09
C HIS A 9 -9.24 16.63 -3.54
N ARG A 10 -8.61 17.02 -2.41
CA ARG A 10 -8.79 18.34 -1.81
C ARG A 10 -8.14 19.43 -2.65
N LEU A 11 -6.96 19.16 -3.23
CA LEU A 11 -6.26 20.07 -4.13
C LEU A 11 -7.09 20.39 -5.38
N LEU A 12 -7.65 19.37 -6.02
CA LEU A 12 -8.51 19.52 -7.21
C LEU A 12 -9.91 20.05 -6.86
N GLY A 13 -10.25 20.18 -5.57
CA GLY A 13 -11.57 20.60 -5.11
C GLY A 13 -12.68 19.63 -5.49
N SER A 14 -12.38 18.32 -5.50
CA SER A 14 -13.38 17.27 -5.69
C SER A 14 -14.37 17.28 -4.53
N ARG A 15 -15.67 17.22 -4.84
CA ARG A 15 -16.75 17.01 -3.87
C ARG A 15 -17.16 15.55 -3.95
N GLY A 16 -17.21 14.85 -2.81
CA GLY A 16 -17.36 13.39 -2.73
C GLY A 16 -18.55 12.78 -3.52
N ASP A 17 -19.54 13.60 -3.87
CA ASP A 17 -20.76 13.18 -4.56
C ASP A 17 -20.73 13.43 -6.08
N SER A 18 -19.65 14.01 -6.62
CA SER A 18 -19.55 14.34 -8.05
C SER A 18 -18.19 13.99 -8.64
N PRO A 19 -18.14 13.44 -9.87
CA PRO A 19 -16.87 13.25 -10.57
C PRO A 19 -16.23 14.59 -10.99
N ARG A 20 -16.94 15.72 -10.86
CA ARG A 20 -16.45 17.05 -11.22
C ARG A 20 -15.46 17.56 -10.19
N VAL A 21 -14.36 18.11 -10.71
CA VAL A 21 -13.35 18.82 -9.94
C VAL A 21 -13.53 20.32 -10.13
N ARG A 22 -13.09 21.12 -9.16
CA ARG A 22 -13.10 22.58 -9.25
C ARG A 22 -12.01 23.08 -10.19
N HIS A 23 -10.88 22.41 -10.22
CA HIS A 23 -9.73 22.78 -11.04
C HIS A 23 -9.66 21.90 -12.28
N ASP A 24 -9.59 22.56 -13.43
CA ASP A 24 -9.56 21.97 -14.76
C ASP A 24 -8.82 22.91 -15.73
N ALA A 25 -8.90 22.66 -17.04
CA ALA A 25 -8.22 23.48 -18.03
C ALA A 25 -8.71 24.94 -18.07
N ALA A 26 -9.97 25.21 -17.69
CA ALA A 26 -10.54 26.56 -17.64
C ALA A 26 -10.24 27.27 -16.32
N ASN A 27 -10.01 26.51 -15.25
CA ASN A 27 -9.63 27.00 -13.92
C ASN A 27 -8.41 26.23 -13.38
N PRO A 28 -7.20 26.47 -13.90
CA PRO A 28 -6.01 25.72 -13.51
C PRO A 28 -5.61 25.96 -12.05
N LEU A 29 -4.77 25.08 -11.52
CA LEU A 29 -4.19 25.23 -10.19
C LEU A 29 -3.28 26.46 -10.13
N ALA A 30 -3.30 27.19 -9.03
CA ALA A 30 -2.43 28.35 -8.82
C ALA A 30 -1.08 27.93 -8.22
N LEU A 31 -0.23 27.29 -9.03
CA LEU A 31 1.08 26.80 -8.62
C LEU A 31 2.10 26.78 -9.77
N ASP A 32 3.38 26.85 -9.45
CA ASP A 32 4.49 26.68 -10.40
C ASP A 32 5.08 25.27 -10.38
N VAL A 33 5.01 24.60 -9.23
CA VAL A 33 5.55 23.26 -9.01
C VAL A 33 4.54 22.47 -8.18
N LEU A 34 4.21 21.27 -8.64
CA LEU A 34 3.42 20.30 -7.89
C LEU A 34 4.25 19.05 -7.63
N VAL A 35 4.41 18.71 -6.35
CA VAL A 35 5.01 17.45 -5.92
C VAL A 35 3.90 16.54 -5.41
N VAL A 36 3.80 15.36 -6.01
CA VAL A 36 2.86 14.32 -5.59
C VAL A 36 3.65 13.18 -4.98
N ASP A 37 3.48 12.98 -3.69
CA ASP A 37 4.01 11.82 -2.99
C ASP A 37 3.04 10.64 -3.07
N GLU A 38 3.56 9.42 -2.91
CA GLU A 38 2.81 8.16 -3.04
C GLU A 38 2.04 8.04 -4.37
N ALA A 39 2.69 8.45 -5.47
CA ALA A 39 2.11 8.46 -6.81
C ALA A 39 1.68 7.07 -7.32
N SER A 40 2.19 5.98 -6.73
CA SER A 40 1.76 4.60 -6.98
C SER A 40 0.27 4.37 -6.68
N MET A 41 -0.32 5.15 -5.77
CA MET A 41 -1.74 5.09 -5.42
C MET A 41 -2.66 5.90 -6.36
N VAL A 42 -2.11 6.62 -7.33
CA VAL A 42 -2.89 7.50 -8.22
C VAL A 42 -3.42 6.70 -9.40
N ASP A 43 -4.75 6.59 -9.50
CA ASP A 43 -5.42 5.95 -10.63
C ASP A 43 -5.39 6.81 -11.91
N LEU A 44 -5.76 6.20 -13.04
CA LEU A 44 -5.74 6.86 -14.34
C LEU A 44 -6.67 8.08 -14.42
N ALA A 45 -7.87 8.00 -13.82
CA ALA A 45 -8.85 9.08 -13.91
C ALA A 45 -8.40 10.30 -13.10
N LEU A 46 -7.85 10.09 -11.91
CA LEU A 46 -7.30 11.13 -11.05
C LEU A 46 -6.05 11.75 -11.68
N MET A 47 -5.15 10.95 -12.27
CA MET A 47 -3.99 11.48 -12.99
C MET A 47 -4.40 12.33 -14.19
N ALA A 48 -5.39 11.90 -14.97
CA ALA A 48 -5.89 12.68 -16.10
C ALA A 48 -6.45 14.04 -15.64
N LYS A 49 -7.26 14.06 -14.58
CA LYS A 49 -7.78 15.31 -13.99
C LYS A 49 -6.65 16.20 -13.46
N LEU A 50 -5.64 15.59 -12.83
CA LEU A 50 -4.47 16.30 -12.32
C LEU A 50 -3.73 17.03 -13.44
N VAL A 51 -3.38 16.32 -14.52
CA VAL A 51 -2.65 16.89 -15.66
C VAL A 51 -3.46 17.99 -16.35
N VAL A 52 -4.77 17.80 -16.52
CA VAL A 52 -5.67 18.82 -17.09
C VAL A 52 -5.75 20.09 -16.23
N ALA A 53 -5.62 19.95 -14.92
CA ALA A 53 -5.69 21.07 -13.98
C ALA A 53 -4.34 21.81 -13.82
N LEU A 54 -3.24 21.30 -14.36
CA LEU A 54 -1.92 21.94 -14.24
C LEU A 54 -1.81 23.15 -15.20
N PRO A 55 -1.25 24.29 -14.72
CA PRO A 55 -0.84 25.36 -15.62
C PRO A 55 0.15 24.86 -16.69
N PRO A 56 0.12 25.41 -17.92
CA PRO A 56 1.00 24.96 -19.01
C PRO A 56 2.51 25.03 -18.73
N LYS A 57 2.93 25.87 -17.77
CA LYS A 57 4.34 26.05 -17.37
C LYS A 57 4.68 25.39 -16.04
N ALA A 58 3.71 24.73 -15.39
CA ALA A 58 3.94 24.10 -14.11
C ALA A 58 4.80 22.85 -14.24
N ARG A 59 5.67 22.61 -13.25
CA ARG A 59 6.46 21.37 -13.15
C ARG A 59 5.72 20.37 -12.27
N LEU A 60 5.55 19.14 -12.76
CA LEU A 60 5.00 18.02 -12.00
C LEU A 60 6.14 17.07 -11.61
N ILE A 61 6.26 16.79 -10.31
CA ILE A 61 7.20 15.80 -9.77
C ILE A 61 6.38 14.70 -9.10
N LEU A 62 6.51 13.47 -9.60
CA LEU A 62 5.86 12.30 -9.04
C LEU A 62 6.88 11.49 -8.24
N LEU A 63 6.58 11.25 -6.96
CA LEU A 63 7.39 10.42 -6.07
C LEU A 63 6.56 9.19 -5.70
N GLY A 64 7.16 8.01 -5.74
CA GLY A 64 6.45 6.78 -5.43
C GLY A 64 7.32 5.56 -5.69
N ASP A 65 6.74 4.41 -5.39
CA ASP A 65 7.37 3.11 -5.54
C ASP A 65 6.62 2.30 -6.59
N LYS A 66 7.30 1.95 -7.69
CA LYS A 66 6.71 1.21 -8.81
C LYS A 66 6.30 -0.23 -8.46
N ASP A 67 6.87 -0.78 -7.38
CA ASP A 67 6.66 -2.16 -6.97
C ASP A 67 5.60 -2.29 -5.86
N GLN A 68 5.16 -1.16 -5.28
CA GLN A 68 4.02 -1.13 -4.37
C GLN A 68 2.70 -1.43 -5.07
N LEU A 69 1.69 -1.78 -4.26
CA LEU A 69 0.31 -1.90 -4.69
C LEU A 69 -0.11 -0.63 -5.43
N ALA A 70 -0.65 -0.82 -6.63
CA ALA A 70 -1.21 0.25 -7.42
C ALA A 70 -2.51 0.78 -6.78
N ALA A 71 -3.06 1.83 -7.38
CA ALA A 71 -4.41 2.28 -7.07
C ALA A 71 -5.43 1.13 -7.14
N VAL A 72 -6.49 1.22 -6.33
CA VAL A 72 -7.59 0.24 -6.32
C VAL A 72 -8.42 0.34 -7.60
N GLU A 73 -8.55 1.55 -8.14
CA GLU A 73 -9.23 1.83 -9.39
C GLU A 73 -8.32 1.54 -10.61
N ALA A 74 -8.91 1.52 -11.80
CA ALA A 74 -8.20 1.09 -13.01
C ALA A 74 -6.97 1.96 -13.36
N GLY A 75 -5.92 1.28 -13.82
CA GLY A 75 -4.69 1.86 -14.38
C GLY A 75 -3.53 1.92 -13.38
N ALA A 76 -2.34 1.58 -13.84
CA ALA A 76 -1.10 1.60 -13.04
C ALA A 76 -0.17 2.71 -13.54
N VAL A 77 -0.66 3.95 -13.57
CA VAL A 77 -0.02 5.07 -14.27
C VAL A 77 1.44 5.25 -13.87
N PHE A 78 1.74 5.29 -12.57
CA PHE A 78 3.10 5.49 -12.09
C PHE A 78 4.05 4.36 -12.52
N ALA A 79 3.60 3.11 -12.47
CA ALA A 79 4.40 1.97 -12.90
C ALA A 79 4.65 2.00 -14.43
N GLU A 80 3.63 2.29 -15.23
CA GLU A 80 3.74 2.40 -16.70
C GLU A 80 4.66 3.57 -17.12
N LEU A 81 4.62 4.70 -16.41
CA LEU A 81 5.58 5.79 -16.61
C LEU A 81 7.02 5.31 -16.32
N CYS A 82 7.21 4.52 -15.26
CA CYS A 82 8.52 3.99 -14.88
C CYS A 82 9.09 2.96 -15.86
N GLU A 83 8.25 2.26 -16.62
CA GLU A 83 8.67 1.29 -17.65
C GLU A 83 9.33 1.96 -18.85
N GLY A 84 8.99 3.23 -19.11
CA GLY A 84 9.53 4.03 -20.20
C GLY A 84 10.95 4.57 -20.00
N ARG A 85 11.54 4.36 -18.81
CA ARG A 85 12.77 5.01 -18.35
C ARG A 85 13.98 4.80 -19.28
N GLY A 86 14.89 5.77 -19.23
CA GLY A 86 16.20 5.71 -19.87
C GLY A 86 16.73 7.11 -20.14
N PHE A 87 18.03 7.32 -19.99
CA PHE A 87 18.67 8.58 -20.39
C PHE A 87 19.29 8.41 -21.77
N ASP A 88 18.85 9.21 -22.73
CA ASP A 88 19.57 9.34 -23.98
C ASP A 88 20.96 9.98 -23.76
N ALA A 89 21.77 10.03 -24.82
CA ALA A 89 23.13 10.55 -24.73
C ALA A 89 23.19 12.02 -24.26
N GLY A 90 22.19 12.83 -24.63
CA GLY A 90 22.12 14.24 -24.24
C GLY A 90 21.80 14.39 -22.75
N ALA A 91 20.74 13.72 -22.29
CA ALA A 91 20.31 13.72 -20.90
C ALA A 91 21.41 13.14 -19.98
N ALA A 92 22.04 12.03 -20.36
CA ALA A 92 23.12 11.43 -19.60
C ALA A 92 24.31 12.38 -19.44
N SER A 93 24.73 13.05 -20.53
CA SER A 93 25.83 14.02 -20.50
C SER A 93 25.51 15.24 -19.64
N GLU A 94 24.26 15.74 -19.70
CA GLU A 94 23.83 16.84 -18.86
C GLU A 94 23.82 16.46 -17.37
N LEU A 95 23.30 15.28 -17.03
CA LEU A 95 23.30 14.77 -15.66
C LEU A 95 24.72 14.54 -15.14
N GLU A 96 25.62 14.00 -15.95
CA GLU A 96 27.04 13.86 -15.59
C GLU A 96 27.69 15.22 -15.33
N ARG A 97 27.41 16.22 -16.17
CA ARG A 97 27.90 17.60 -15.98
C ARG A 97 27.38 18.22 -14.67
N ILE A 98 26.13 17.96 -14.30
CA ILE A 98 25.50 18.51 -13.08
C ILE A 98 25.99 17.79 -11.83
N THR A 99 26.09 16.45 -11.89
CA THR A 99 26.34 15.60 -10.72
C THR A 99 27.83 15.28 -10.52
N GLY A 100 28.65 15.39 -11.57
CA GLY A 100 30.03 14.91 -11.59
C GLY A 100 30.16 13.38 -11.56
N GLN A 101 29.07 12.65 -11.79
CA GLN A 101 29.04 11.19 -11.75
C GLN A 101 28.75 10.63 -13.15
N PRO A 102 29.37 9.50 -13.55
CA PRO A 102 29.06 8.87 -14.82
C PRO A 102 27.61 8.39 -14.82
N VAL A 103 26.86 8.77 -15.85
CA VAL A 103 25.47 8.34 -16.06
C VAL A 103 25.41 7.44 -17.30
N PRO A 104 24.94 6.18 -17.18
CA PRO A 104 24.86 5.29 -18.32
C PRO A 104 23.82 5.79 -19.32
N VAL A 105 24.17 5.72 -20.61
CA VAL A 105 23.23 5.95 -21.70
C VAL A 105 22.35 4.71 -21.85
N GLU A 106 21.04 4.88 -21.69
CA GLU A 106 20.02 3.84 -21.84
C GLU A 106 18.90 4.45 -22.67
N THR A 107 18.70 3.98 -23.91
CA THR A 107 17.68 4.54 -24.82
C THR A 107 16.30 4.47 -24.16
N PRO A 108 15.64 5.61 -23.89
CA PRO A 108 14.31 5.62 -23.29
C PRO A 108 13.28 4.96 -24.20
N ARG A 109 12.35 4.22 -23.59
CA ARG A 109 11.25 3.56 -24.32
C ARG A 109 10.05 4.47 -24.50
N SER A 110 9.96 5.54 -23.72
CA SER A 110 8.88 6.53 -23.80
C SER A 110 9.40 7.95 -23.99
N ARG A 111 8.51 8.85 -24.45
CA ARG A 111 8.80 10.29 -24.58
C ARG A 111 9.14 10.99 -23.26
N LEU A 112 8.91 10.34 -22.13
CA LEU A 112 9.16 10.86 -20.78
C LEU A 112 10.30 10.08 -20.10
N GLY A 113 10.98 9.17 -20.80
CA GLY A 113 11.92 8.25 -20.17
C GLY A 113 13.13 8.92 -19.55
N ASP A 114 13.56 10.05 -20.12
CA ASP A 114 14.63 10.92 -19.61
C ASP A 114 14.22 11.71 -18.36
N ALA A 115 12.91 11.81 -18.09
CA ALA A 115 12.34 12.39 -16.88
C ALA A 115 12.09 11.36 -15.76
N VAL A 116 12.48 10.09 -15.95
CA VAL A 116 12.28 9.02 -14.95
C VAL A 116 13.61 8.65 -14.30
N VAL A 117 13.70 8.82 -12.98
CA VAL A 117 14.87 8.45 -12.18
C VAL A 117 14.47 7.35 -11.19
N LEU A 118 15.20 6.22 -11.20
CA LEU A 118 15.05 5.16 -10.20
C LEU A 118 16.16 5.26 -9.15
N LEU A 119 15.79 5.50 -7.90
CA LEU A 119 16.72 5.46 -6.78
C LEU A 119 16.93 4.01 -6.34
N THR A 120 18.18 3.54 -6.35
CA THR A 120 18.53 2.13 -6.07
C THR A 120 19.09 1.90 -4.67
N HIS A 121 19.47 2.97 -3.96
CA HIS A 121 20.02 2.87 -2.61
C HIS A 121 18.94 3.15 -1.56
N SER A 122 18.78 2.24 -0.61
CA SER A 122 17.88 2.43 0.54
C SER A 122 18.67 2.86 1.77
N HIS A 123 18.32 4.01 2.33
CA HIS A 123 18.87 4.48 3.61
C HIS A 123 18.15 3.88 4.83
N ARG A 124 16.90 3.43 4.64
CA ARG A 124 16.07 2.85 5.71
C ARG A 124 16.56 1.47 6.13
N PHE A 125 16.94 0.69 5.13
CA PHE A 125 17.35 -0.68 5.25
C PHE A 125 18.86 -0.69 5.05
N ALA A 126 19.63 -0.84 6.13
CA ALA A 126 21.07 -1.04 6.02
C ALA A 126 21.35 -2.15 4.99
N GLY A 127 22.46 -2.06 4.24
CA GLY A 127 22.68 -2.84 3.02
C GLY A 127 22.50 -4.36 3.15
N ASP A 128 22.66 -4.90 4.36
CA ASP A 128 22.54 -6.32 4.74
C ASP A 128 21.28 -6.65 5.56
N SER A 129 20.34 -5.71 5.73
CA SER A 129 19.07 -5.98 6.42
C SER A 129 18.27 -7.07 5.71
N GLY A 130 17.70 -7.97 6.51
CA GLY A 130 16.85 -9.05 6.02
C GLY A 130 15.62 -8.50 5.30
N ILE A 131 15.00 -7.41 5.78
CA ILE A 131 13.84 -6.80 5.10
C ILE A 131 14.20 -6.32 3.68
N GLY A 132 15.35 -5.65 3.53
CA GLY A 132 15.79 -5.16 2.22
C GLY A 132 16.11 -6.28 1.22
N GLU A 133 16.80 -7.33 1.66
CA GLU A 133 17.05 -8.52 0.85
C GLU A 133 15.75 -9.26 0.51
N LEU A 134 14.84 -9.41 1.48
CA LEU A 134 13.52 -10.03 1.27
C LEU A 134 12.72 -9.28 0.21
N ALA A 135 12.68 -7.95 0.30
CA ALA A 135 12.01 -7.09 -0.66
C ALA A 135 12.58 -7.24 -2.08
N ARG A 136 13.91 -7.31 -2.22
CA ARG A 136 14.58 -7.56 -3.51
C ARG A 136 14.21 -8.93 -4.10
N ARG A 137 14.22 -10.00 -3.29
CA ARG A 137 13.85 -11.36 -3.76
C ARG A 137 12.39 -11.45 -4.18
N ILE A 138 11.49 -10.82 -3.42
CA ILE A 138 10.06 -10.74 -3.78
C ILE A 138 9.89 -10.03 -5.12
N ASN A 139 10.52 -8.86 -5.32
CA ASN A 139 10.40 -8.11 -6.58
C ASN A 139 10.96 -8.88 -7.78
N ALA A 140 12.07 -9.59 -7.59
CA ALA A 140 12.64 -10.48 -8.60
C ALA A 140 11.72 -11.68 -8.94
N GLY A 141 10.75 -12.02 -8.09
CA GLY A 141 9.93 -13.22 -8.23
C GLY A 141 10.66 -14.49 -7.79
N ASP A 142 11.71 -14.36 -6.98
CA ASP A 142 12.50 -15.49 -6.49
C ASP A 142 11.83 -16.15 -5.27
N ALA A 143 10.83 -16.98 -5.54
CA ALA A 143 10.09 -17.69 -4.48
C ALA A 143 11.00 -18.61 -3.65
N LYS A 144 11.94 -19.31 -4.30
CA LYS A 144 12.86 -20.25 -3.62
C LYS A 144 13.81 -19.51 -2.69
N GLY A 145 14.45 -18.45 -3.17
CA GLY A 145 15.33 -17.62 -2.35
C GLY A 145 14.58 -16.87 -1.26
N THR A 146 13.34 -16.46 -1.49
CA THR A 146 12.50 -15.84 -0.45
C THR A 146 12.28 -16.81 0.72
N VAL A 147 11.90 -18.07 0.43
CA VAL A 147 11.74 -19.11 1.46
C VAL A 147 13.05 -19.40 2.18
N ALA A 148 14.15 -19.57 1.43
CA ALA A 148 15.46 -19.83 2.00
C ALA A 148 15.90 -18.72 2.98
N LEU A 149 15.71 -17.45 2.59
CA LEU A 149 16.04 -16.30 3.44
C LEU A 149 15.28 -16.30 4.77
N LEU A 150 13.99 -16.62 4.73
CA LEU A 150 13.17 -16.68 5.94
C LEU A 150 13.56 -17.82 6.88
N GLN A 151 14.27 -18.84 6.37
CA GLN A 151 14.81 -19.94 7.17
C GLN A 151 16.20 -19.64 7.76
N GLU A 152 16.90 -18.60 7.28
CA GLU A 152 18.22 -18.21 7.80
C GLU A 152 18.16 -17.65 9.23
N GLY A 153 16.98 -17.21 9.71
CA GLY A 153 16.80 -16.69 11.07
C GLY A 153 17.40 -15.29 11.29
N ARG A 154 17.30 -14.41 10.29
CA ARG A 154 17.73 -12.99 10.40
C ARG A 154 16.96 -12.28 11.53
N ALA A 155 17.64 -11.42 12.28
CA ALA A 155 17.05 -10.79 13.48
C ALA A 155 15.81 -9.91 13.19
N ASP A 156 15.75 -9.32 12.00
CA ASP A 156 14.67 -8.47 11.52
C ASP A 156 13.56 -9.23 10.76
N LEU A 157 13.70 -10.55 10.59
CA LEU A 157 12.74 -11.41 9.92
C LEU A 157 12.25 -12.53 10.86
N ALA A 158 10.97 -12.87 10.75
CA ALA A 158 10.45 -14.10 11.32
C ALA A 158 9.39 -14.69 10.40
N TRP A 159 9.29 -16.02 10.39
CA TRP A 159 8.29 -16.72 9.59
C TRP A 159 7.66 -17.85 10.39
N ASN A 160 6.33 -17.83 10.49
CA ASN A 160 5.52 -18.95 10.92
C ASN A 160 4.97 -19.67 9.68
N ALA A 161 5.53 -20.85 9.38
CA ALA A 161 5.19 -21.67 8.23
C ALA A 161 3.95 -22.56 8.42
N ALA A 162 3.42 -22.66 9.65
CA ALA A 162 2.24 -23.46 9.98
C ALA A 162 1.24 -22.60 10.79
N PRO A 163 0.74 -21.50 10.20
CA PRO A 163 -0.12 -20.58 10.93
C PRO A 163 -1.45 -21.25 11.29
N SER A 164 -1.93 -21.02 12.51
CA SER A 164 -3.30 -21.35 12.91
C SER A 164 -4.01 -20.11 13.45
N PRO A 165 -5.34 -20.00 13.32
CA PRO A 165 -6.07 -18.83 13.81
C PRO A 165 -5.83 -18.59 15.31
N THR A 166 -5.87 -19.64 16.14
CA THR A 166 -5.65 -19.52 17.58
C THR A 166 -4.25 -18.97 17.91
N ALA A 167 -3.19 -19.55 17.33
CA ALA A 167 -1.82 -19.10 17.58
C ALA A 167 -1.59 -17.67 17.07
N LEU A 168 -2.24 -17.28 15.95
CA LEU A 168 -2.14 -15.93 15.41
C LEU A 168 -2.71 -14.91 16.39
N ILE A 169 -3.91 -15.16 16.93
CA ILE A 169 -4.54 -14.26 17.90
C ILE A 169 -3.72 -14.16 19.18
N GLU A 170 -3.10 -15.26 19.64
CA GLU A 170 -2.19 -15.26 20.78
C GLU A 170 -0.96 -14.39 20.55
N ARG A 171 -0.32 -14.54 19.39
CA ARG A 171 0.84 -13.75 19.02
C ARG A 171 0.51 -12.26 18.87
N LEU A 172 -0.64 -11.94 18.26
CA LEU A 172 -1.11 -10.58 18.08
C LEU A 172 -1.45 -9.92 19.42
N GLU A 173 -2.08 -10.63 20.34
CA GLU A 173 -2.31 -10.15 21.70
C GLU A 173 -0.99 -9.82 22.42
N GLN A 174 0.04 -10.66 22.27
CA GLN A 174 1.36 -10.38 22.82
C GLN A 174 1.98 -9.12 22.20
N GLY A 175 1.87 -8.96 20.87
CA GLY A 175 2.37 -7.78 20.16
C GLY A 175 1.70 -6.48 20.62
N TYR A 176 0.39 -6.52 20.87
CA TYR A 176 -0.35 -5.38 21.43
C TYR A 176 -0.21 -5.22 22.95
N GLY A 177 0.58 -6.05 23.64
CA GLY A 177 0.73 -6.02 25.10
C GLY A 177 1.20 -4.66 25.63
N GLY A 178 2.22 -4.07 25.00
CA GLY A 178 2.72 -2.73 25.36
C GLY A 178 1.68 -1.64 25.17
N TYR A 179 0.95 -1.68 24.04
CA TYR A 179 -0.17 -0.79 23.78
C TYR A 179 -1.28 -0.92 24.83
N LEU A 180 -1.70 -2.13 25.17
CA LEU A 180 -2.77 -2.35 26.16
C LEU A 180 -2.37 -1.86 27.55
N GLN A 181 -1.09 -1.93 27.91
CA GLN A 181 -0.57 -1.36 29.15
C GLN A 181 -0.61 0.18 29.11
N ALA A 182 -0.14 0.80 28.03
CA ALA A 182 -0.18 2.25 27.85
C ALA A 182 -1.63 2.78 27.85
N ALA A 183 -2.55 2.11 27.14
CA ALA A 183 -3.95 2.53 27.05
C ALA A 183 -4.69 2.54 28.41
N ARG A 184 -4.23 1.74 29.38
CA ARG A 184 -4.78 1.74 30.76
C ARG A 184 -4.41 3.00 31.54
N GLN A 185 -3.33 3.67 31.17
CA GLN A 185 -2.88 4.91 31.83
C GLN A 185 -3.76 6.11 31.44
N GLY A 186 -4.49 6.03 30.32
CA GLY A 186 -5.41 7.07 29.88
C GLY A 186 -4.77 8.23 29.12
N ASP A 187 -3.43 8.24 28.98
CA ASP A 187 -2.69 9.23 28.21
C ASP A 187 -2.62 8.83 26.71
N PRO A 188 -3.10 9.69 25.79
CA PRO A 188 -3.04 9.39 24.37
C PRO A 188 -1.61 9.29 23.81
N GLY A 189 -0.64 10.07 24.28
CA GLY A 189 0.71 10.10 23.68
C GLY A 189 1.39 8.73 23.69
N PRO A 190 1.67 8.15 24.88
CA PRO A 190 2.25 6.82 25.00
C PRO A 190 1.38 5.71 24.37
N ALA A 191 0.05 5.87 24.38
CA ALA A 191 -0.85 4.89 23.77
C ALA A 191 -0.71 4.85 22.24
N PHE A 192 -0.67 6.02 21.57
CA PHE A 192 -0.45 6.12 20.13
C PHE A 192 0.95 5.65 19.73
N GLU A 193 1.99 6.04 20.48
CA GLU A 193 3.36 5.58 20.25
C GLU A 193 3.44 4.04 20.30
N ALA A 194 2.91 3.43 21.35
CA ALA A 194 2.88 1.98 21.50
C ALA A 194 2.01 1.29 20.43
N PHE A 195 0.88 1.89 20.04
CA PHE A 195 0.01 1.36 19.00
C PHE A 195 0.65 1.42 17.60
N ASN A 196 1.47 2.45 17.33
CA ASN A 196 2.21 2.59 16.07
C ASN A 196 3.51 1.75 16.06
N GLY A 197 3.95 1.27 17.22
CA GLY A 197 5.08 0.36 17.34
C GLY A 197 4.84 -1.04 16.76
N PHE A 198 3.58 -1.51 16.70
CA PHE A 198 3.25 -2.85 16.21
C PHE A 198 1.97 -2.83 15.38
N ARG A 199 1.99 -3.45 14.20
CA ARG A 199 0.81 -3.53 13.32
C ARG A 199 0.55 -4.93 12.77
N ALA A 200 -0.70 -5.36 12.81
CA ALA A 200 -1.18 -6.52 12.08
C ALA A 200 -1.71 -6.13 10.70
N LEU A 201 -1.13 -6.71 9.65
CA LEU A 201 -1.55 -6.53 8.26
C LEU A 201 -2.05 -7.86 7.68
N THR A 202 -3.02 -7.79 6.78
CA THR A 202 -3.59 -8.96 6.09
C THR A 202 -3.96 -8.63 4.65
N ALA A 203 -3.97 -9.63 3.78
CA ALA A 203 -4.34 -9.47 2.38
C ALA A 203 -5.85 -9.27 2.17
N GLN A 204 -6.68 -9.90 3.02
CA GLN A 204 -8.13 -10.03 2.79
C GLN A 204 -8.97 -9.46 3.94
N ARG A 205 -10.23 -9.14 3.64
CA ARG A 205 -11.15 -8.61 4.65
C ARG A 205 -11.78 -9.72 5.50
N GLU A 206 -12.20 -10.79 4.85
CA GLU A 206 -12.99 -11.87 5.47
C GLU A 206 -12.15 -13.10 5.84
N GLY A 207 -12.73 -13.97 6.65
CA GLY A 207 -12.13 -15.23 7.08
C GLY A 207 -11.20 -15.09 8.29
N PRO A 208 -10.66 -16.22 8.79
CA PRO A 208 -9.92 -16.25 10.06
C PRO A 208 -8.57 -15.51 10.03
N PHE A 209 -7.97 -15.38 8.84
CA PHE A 209 -6.77 -14.57 8.58
C PHE A 209 -7.10 -13.19 8.00
N GLY A 210 -8.39 -12.86 7.86
CA GLY A 210 -8.86 -11.58 7.37
C GLY A 210 -9.02 -10.54 8.49
N VAL A 211 -9.16 -9.28 8.09
CA VAL A 211 -9.37 -8.14 9.01
C VAL A 211 -10.53 -8.39 9.98
N THR A 212 -11.69 -8.82 9.48
CA THR A 212 -12.89 -9.05 10.29
C THR A 212 -12.63 -10.13 11.34
N GLY A 213 -12.16 -11.32 10.92
CA GLY A 213 -11.92 -12.44 11.82
C GLY A 213 -10.85 -12.16 12.88
N ILE A 214 -9.75 -11.49 12.49
CA ILE A 214 -8.68 -11.13 13.42
C ILE A 214 -9.19 -10.12 14.46
N ASN A 215 -9.86 -9.06 14.02
CA ASN A 215 -10.35 -8.02 14.90
C ASN A 215 -11.40 -8.56 15.88
N GLU A 216 -12.39 -9.32 15.40
CA GLU A 216 -13.43 -9.90 16.27
C GLU A 216 -12.85 -10.82 17.35
N ALA A 217 -11.88 -11.67 16.97
CA ALA A 217 -11.23 -12.58 17.90
C ALA A 217 -10.36 -11.84 18.94
N LEU A 218 -9.59 -10.82 18.51
CA LEU A 218 -8.82 -9.97 19.43
C LEU A 218 -9.73 -9.18 20.38
N GLU A 219 -10.77 -8.53 19.87
CA GLU A 219 -11.72 -7.78 20.70
C GLU A 219 -12.41 -8.68 21.73
N THR A 220 -12.77 -9.91 21.35
CA THR A 220 -13.36 -10.89 22.26
C THR A 220 -12.38 -11.25 23.38
N ARG A 221 -11.12 -11.49 23.02
CA ARG A 221 -10.06 -11.86 23.98
C ARG A 221 -9.72 -10.70 24.94
N PHE A 222 -9.63 -9.48 24.44
CA PHE A 222 -9.38 -8.28 25.24
C PHE A 222 -10.54 -7.99 26.20
N ARG A 223 -11.79 -8.04 25.72
CA ARG A 223 -12.97 -7.85 26.58
C ARG A 223 -13.02 -8.88 27.70
N ARG A 224 -12.77 -10.16 27.40
CA ARG A 224 -12.70 -11.22 28.42
C ARG A 224 -11.64 -10.93 29.48
N ARG A 225 -10.44 -10.50 29.08
CA ARG A 225 -9.37 -10.13 30.03
C ARG A 225 -9.69 -8.91 30.88
N LEU A 226 -10.45 -7.96 30.33
CA LEU A 226 -10.88 -6.76 31.05
C LEU A 226 -12.15 -6.99 31.88
N GLY A 227 -12.77 -8.18 31.84
CA GLY A 227 -14.05 -8.44 32.49
C GLY A 227 -15.22 -7.64 31.89
N VAL A 228 -15.08 -7.19 30.65
CA VAL A 228 -16.11 -6.42 29.94
C VAL A 228 -17.12 -7.39 29.32
N PRO A 229 -18.43 -7.26 29.59
CA PRO A 229 -19.42 -8.16 29.01
C PRO A 229 -19.51 -8.01 27.48
N ALA A 230 -19.92 -9.08 26.80
CA ALA A 230 -19.86 -9.16 25.33
C ALA A 230 -20.75 -8.12 24.62
N ARG A 231 -21.80 -7.63 25.29
CA ARG A 231 -22.73 -6.62 24.77
C ARG A 231 -22.14 -5.20 24.80
N GLU A 232 -21.17 -4.92 25.68
CA GLU A 232 -20.52 -3.61 25.72
C GLU A 232 -19.60 -3.47 24.50
N ARG A 233 -19.95 -2.52 23.63
CA ARG A 233 -19.18 -2.18 22.42
C ARG A 233 -17.92 -1.39 22.73
N TRP A 234 -17.90 -0.63 23.83
CA TRP A 234 -16.80 0.26 24.18
C TRP A 234 -16.08 -0.18 25.44
N TYR A 235 -14.75 -0.22 25.37
CA TYR A 235 -13.88 -0.61 26.46
C TYR A 235 -12.53 0.13 26.35
N PRO A 236 -11.81 0.35 27.47
CA PRO A 236 -10.47 0.94 27.43
C PRO A 236 -9.51 0.11 26.58
N GLY A 237 -8.79 0.75 25.67
CA GLY A 237 -7.88 0.12 24.72
C GLY A 237 -8.52 -0.30 23.40
N ARG A 238 -9.83 -0.11 23.18
CA ARG A 238 -10.43 -0.39 21.86
C ARG A 238 -9.86 0.57 20.80
N ALA A 239 -9.23 0.01 19.76
CA ALA A 239 -8.77 0.76 18.61
C ALA A 239 -9.83 0.75 17.50
N VAL A 240 -10.09 1.91 16.90
CA VAL A 240 -11.08 2.06 15.83
C VAL A 240 -10.52 2.78 14.61
N MET A 241 -11.09 2.50 13.43
CA MET A 241 -10.77 3.19 12.18
C MET A 241 -12.04 3.80 11.60
N VAL A 242 -12.00 5.08 11.26
CA VAL A 242 -13.13 5.80 10.65
C VAL A 242 -13.37 5.29 9.23
N ARG A 243 -14.63 4.98 8.90
CA ARG A 243 -15.02 4.47 7.57
C ARG A 243 -15.39 5.56 6.57
N GLN A 244 -15.85 6.71 7.05
CA GLN A 244 -16.42 7.78 6.22
C GLN A 244 -16.00 9.14 6.77
N ASN A 245 -15.76 10.09 5.87
CA ASN A 245 -15.36 11.45 6.25
C ASN A 245 -16.50 12.14 7.00
N ASP A 246 -16.19 12.72 8.15
CA ASP A 246 -17.03 13.63 8.92
C ASP A 246 -16.32 14.98 9.02
N TYR A 247 -16.73 15.92 8.16
CA TYR A 247 -16.12 17.25 8.10
C TYR A 247 -16.45 18.13 9.32
N ALA A 248 -17.54 17.85 10.04
CA ALA A 248 -17.91 18.61 11.23
C ALA A 248 -16.99 18.26 12.40
N LEU A 249 -16.59 17.00 12.49
CA LEU A 249 -15.60 16.53 13.48
C LEU A 249 -14.17 16.61 12.97
N GLY A 250 -13.96 16.83 11.66
CA GLY A 250 -12.66 16.79 11.02
C GLY A 250 -12.02 15.40 11.16
N LEU A 251 -12.82 14.35 10.97
CA LEU A 251 -12.37 12.96 10.96
C LEU A 251 -12.50 12.42 9.54
N PHE A 252 -11.49 11.72 9.05
CA PHE A 252 -11.42 11.23 7.68
C PHE A 252 -11.35 9.71 7.61
N ASN A 253 -11.76 9.14 6.49
CA ASN A 253 -11.69 7.69 6.25
C ASN A 253 -10.24 7.20 6.38
N GLY A 254 -10.02 6.24 7.26
CA GLY A 254 -8.69 5.73 7.60
C GLY A 254 -8.13 6.26 8.92
N ASP A 255 -8.69 7.34 9.48
CA ASP A 255 -8.23 7.90 10.75
C ASP A 255 -8.37 6.87 11.87
N ILE A 256 -7.28 6.69 12.62
CA ILE A 256 -7.19 5.78 13.75
C ILE A 256 -7.57 6.51 15.04
N GLY A 257 -8.52 5.93 15.77
CA GLY A 257 -8.95 6.40 17.09
C GLY A 257 -8.66 5.37 18.17
N LEU A 258 -8.16 5.82 19.33
CA LEU A 258 -7.90 4.97 20.49
C LEU A 258 -8.85 5.32 21.64
N CYS A 259 -9.64 4.34 22.09
CA CYS A 259 -10.57 4.51 23.20
C CYS A 259 -9.83 4.39 24.55
N LEU A 260 -9.72 5.49 25.28
CA LEU A 260 -9.02 5.57 26.55
C LEU A 260 -9.97 5.94 27.68
N LYS A 261 -9.63 5.51 28.91
CA LYS A 261 -10.38 5.90 30.11
C LYS A 261 -9.79 7.18 30.68
N THR A 262 -10.60 8.21 30.75
CA THR A 262 -10.26 9.51 31.34
C THR A 262 -11.08 9.76 32.60
N GLU A 263 -10.79 10.85 33.32
CA GLU A 263 -11.63 11.32 34.43
C GLU A 263 -13.09 11.58 34.01
N GLN A 264 -13.30 11.96 32.75
CA GLN A 264 -14.62 12.24 32.16
C GLN A 264 -15.29 10.99 31.57
N GLY A 265 -14.76 9.79 31.87
CA GLY A 265 -15.21 8.53 31.28
C GLY A 265 -14.44 8.15 30.02
N LEU A 266 -15.04 7.27 29.21
CA LEU A 266 -14.42 6.81 27.96
C LEU A 266 -14.41 7.92 26.91
N ARG A 267 -13.24 8.15 26.32
CA ARG A 267 -13.01 9.09 25.22
C ARG A 267 -12.22 8.38 24.13
N VAL A 268 -12.54 8.67 22.87
CA VAL A 268 -11.77 8.17 21.72
C VAL A 268 -10.93 9.32 21.19
N PHE A 269 -9.61 9.15 21.27
CA PHE A 269 -8.64 10.14 20.84
C PHE A 269 -8.19 9.87 19.41
N PHE A 270 -8.06 10.93 18.62
CA PHE A 270 -7.50 10.94 17.28
C PHE A 270 -6.35 11.95 17.24
N GLU A 271 -5.34 11.67 16.41
CA GLU A 271 -4.30 12.66 16.11
C GLU A 271 -4.89 13.87 15.37
N GLY A 272 -4.32 15.04 15.59
CA GLY A 272 -4.65 16.28 14.91
C GLY A 272 -3.49 17.27 15.00
N ASP A 273 -3.65 18.42 14.35
CA ASP A 273 -2.55 19.38 14.13
C ASP A 273 -1.82 19.82 15.41
N ASN A 274 -2.54 19.91 16.54
CA ASN A 274 -2.01 20.33 17.84
C ASN A 274 -2.06 19.21 18.91
N GLY A 275 -1.82 17.95 18.51
CA GLY A 275 -1.77 16.80 19.41
C GLY A 275 -2.98 15.89 19.28
N TYR A 276 -3.73 15.67 20.36
CA TYR A 276 -4.82 14.68 20.38
C TYR A 276 -6.19 15.29 20.66
N ARG A 277 -7.20 14.88 19.88
CA ARG A 277 -8.59 15.33 20.01
C ARG A 277 -9.45 14.19 20.51
N GLY A 278 -10.04 14.36 21.70
CA GLY A 278 -10.87 13.34 22.37
C GLY A 278 -12.38 13.54 22.16
N PHE A 279 -13.05 12.53 21.63
CA PHE A 279 -14.51 12.55 21.39
C PHE A 279 -15.23 11.53 22.29
N ALA A 280 -16.48 11.83 22.64
CA ALA A 280 -17.34 10.83 23.25
C ALA A 280 -17.63 9.71 22.24
N PRO A 281 -17.62 8.42 22.62
CA PRO A 281 -17.79 7.34 21.67
C PRO A 281 -19.12 7.38 20.88
N ALA A 282 -20.17 7.95 21.48
CA ALA A 282 -21.48 8.14 20.83
C ALA A 282 -21.49 9.20 19.71
N ARG A 283 -20.46 10.06 19.63
CA ARG A 283 -20.34 11.10 18.59
C ARG A 283 -19.59 10.61 17.35
N LEU A 284 -18.98 9.43 17.39
CA LEU A 284 -18.14 8.99 16.30
C LEU A 284 -18.98 8.61 15.07
N PRO A 285 -18.47 8.92 13.86
CA PRO A 285 -19.07 8.44 12.63
C PRO A 285 -18.94 6.91 12.52
N SER A 286 -19.42 6.35 11.41
CA SER A 286 -19.24 4.92 11.13
C SER A 286 -17.76 4.53 11.23
N HIS A 287 -17.47 3.49 12.01
CA HIS A 287 -16.10 3.05 12.32
C HIS A 287 -16.03 1.54 12.56
N ASP A 288 -14.85 1.01 12.27
CA ASP A 288 -14.47 -0.39 12.49
C ASP A 288 -13.47 -0.56 13.61
N SER A 289 -13.26 -1.81 14.02
CA SER A 289 -12.09 -2.20 14.80
C SER A 289 -10.80 -2.04 13.96
N ALA A 290 -9.70 -1.64 14.60
CA ALA A 290 -8.46 -1.30 13.91
C ALA A 290 -7.21 -2.05 14.41
N PHE A 291 -7.38 -3.19 15.08
CA PHE A 291 -6.22 -4.00 15.49
C PHE A 291 -5.55 -4.70 14.31
N ALA A 292 -6.29 -5.03 13.27
CA ALA A 292 -5.77 -5.45 11.99
C ALA A 292 -6.36 -4.56 10.89
N MET A 293 -5.58 -4.35 9.84
CA MET A 293 -6.01 -3.66 8.63
C MET A 293 -5.50 -4.38 7.39
N THR A 294 -6.11 -4.10 6.23
CA THR A 294 -5.59 -4.63 4.98
C THR A 294 -4.28 -3.94 4.60
N VAL A 295 -3.42 -4.62 3.83
CA VAL A 295 -2.20 -4.01 3.28
C VAL A 295 -2.52 -2.72 2.51
N HIS A 296 -3.61 -2.71 1.72
CA HIS A 296 -4.09 -1.52 1.02
C HIS A 296 -4.35 -0.34 1.96
N LYS A 297 -5.00 -0.57 3.11
CA LYS A 297 -5.30 0.50 4.08
C LYS A 297 -4.06 0.98 4.85
N SER A 298 -2.94 0.26 4.77
CA SER A 298 -1.67 0.66 5.37
C SER A 298 -0.79 1.51 4.44
N GLN A 299 -1.21 1.77 3.20
CA GLN A 299 -0.43 2.59 2.27
C GLN A 299 -0.19 4.01 2.82
N GLY A 300 1.02 4.52 2.63
CA GLY A 300 1.48 5.78 3.24
C GLY A 300 1.74 5.72 4.76
N SER A 301 1.54 4.57 5.41
CA SER A 301 1.86 4.37 6.83
C SER A 301 3.08 3.46 7.01
N GLU A 302 3.75 3.59 8.15
CA GLU A 302 4.91 2.76 8.50
C GLU A 302 4.93 2.47 9.99
N PHE A 303 5.35 1.27 10.35
CA PHE A 303 5.30 0.77 11.73
C PHE A 303 6.66 0.21 12.13
N THR A 304 6.99 0.26 13.42
CA THR A 304 8.28 -0.28 13.90
C THR A 304 8.34 -1.78 13.62
N GLU A 305 7.29 -2.51 13.97
CA GLU A 305 7.13 -3.93 13.69
C GLU A 305 5.81 -4.20 12.95
N VAL A 306 5.87 -5.14 11.99
CA VAL A 306 4.69 -5.60 11.26
C VAL A 306 4.57 -7.12 11.40
N LEU A 307 3.37 -7.59 11.70
CA LEU A 307 2.96 -8.97 11.49
C LEU A 307 2.07 -9.05 10.26
N LEU A 308 2.51 -9.73 9.20
CA LEU A 308 1.76 -9.92 7.97
C LEU A 308 1.17 -11.34 7.92
N ALA A 309 -0.16 -11.44 8.03
CA ALA A 309 -0.89 -12.69 7.89
C ALA A 309 -1.41 -12.87 6.46
N LEU A 310 -1.00 -13.96 5.80
CA LEU A 310 -1.53 -14.36 4.50
C LEU A 310 -2.66 -15.38 4.69
N PRO A 311 -3.65 -15.44 3.77
CA PRO A 311 -4.69 -16.45 3.81
C PRO A 311 -4.10 -17.86 3.68
N ASP A 312 -4.80 -18.82 4.26
CA ASP A 312 -4.52 -20.25 4.17
C ASP A 312 -5.00 -20.85 2.84
N GLN A 313 -6.06 -20.29 2.26
CA GLN A 313 -6.59 -20.66 0.95
C GLN A 313 -5.98 -19.82 -0.19
N PRO A 314 -5.96 -20.32 -1.44
CA PRO A 314 -5.54 -19.53 -2.60
C PRO A 314 -6.44 -18.29 -2.72
N SER A 315 -5.87 -17.17 -3.15
CA SER A 315 -6.61 -15.90 -3.22
C SER A 315 -6.09 -15.04 -4.36
N PRO A 316 -6.97 -14.47 -5.20
CA PRO A 316 -6.53 -13.56 -6.27
C PRO A 316 -5.90 -12.27 -5.73
N LEU A 317 -6.09 -11.98 -4.44
CA LEU A 317 -5.46 -10.83 -3.78
C LEU A 317 -3.97 -11.08 -3.47
N LEU A 318 -3.52 -12.35 -3.45
CA LEU A 318 -2.13 -12.71 -3.20
C LEU A 318 -1.26 -12.43 -4.42
N THR A 319 -0.79 -11.19 -4.52
CA THR A 319 0.12 -10.74 -5.56
C THR A 319 1.45 -10.30 -4.97
N ARG A 320 2.48 -10.26 -5.83
CA ARG A 320 3.82 -9.81 -5.48
C ARG A 320 3.82 -8.41 -4.92
N ALA A 321 3.06 -7.51 -5.53
CA ALA A 321 2.93 -6.12 -5.09
C ALA A 321 2.27 -6.04 -3.70
N LEU A 322 1.24 -6.86 -3.44
CA LEU A 322 0.63 -6.92 -2.10
C LEU A 322 1.64 -7.38 -1.05
N PHE A 323 2.37 -8.45 -1.35
CA PHE A 323 3.33 -9.01 -0.41
C PHE A 323 4.49 -8.05 -0.16
N TYR A 324 5.08 -7.50 -1.22
CA TYR A 324 6.12 -6.47 -1.16
C TYR A 324 5.67 -5.25 -0.35
N THR A 325 4.46 -4.74 -0.62
CA THR A 325 3.92 -3.59 0.11
C THR A 325 3.76 -3.93 1.58
N GLY A 326 3.21 -5.10 1.93
CA GLY A 326 2.99 -5.50 3.31
C GLY A 326 4.28 -5.57 4.13
N ILE A 327 5.36 -6.13 3.56
CA ILE A 327 6.63 -6.26 4.28
C ILE A 327 7.40 -4.94 4.41
N THR A 328 7.26 -4.03 3.44
CA THR A 328 8.00 -2.75 3.42
C THR A 328 7.38 -1.69 4.34
N ARG A 329 6.20 -1.97 4.91
CA ARG A 329 5.62 -1.16 6.01
C ARG A 329 6.40 -1.28 7.32
N ALA A 330 7.23 -2.31 7.48
CA ALA A 330 8.07 -2.49 8.66
C ALA A 330 9.34 -1.62 8.59
N LYS A 331 9.61 -0.86 9.64
CA LYS A 331 10.86 -0.12 9.80
C LYS A 331 11.98 -0.97 10.38
N ARG A 332 11.66 -1.89 11.31
CA ARG A 332 12.67 -2.69 12.04
C ARG A 332 12.49 -4.19 11.95
N ARG A 333 11.26 -4.70 12.00
CA ARG A 333 11.02 -6.15 12.01
C ARG A 333 9.74 -6.52 11.29
N VAL A 334 9.80 -7.58 10.48
CA VAL A 334 8.62 -8.19 9.87
C VAL A 334 8.47 -9.65 10.29
N GLU A 335 7.26 -10.02 10.68
CA GLU A 335 6.88 -11.38 11.02
C GLU A 335 5.79 -11.86 10.06
N ILE A 336 6.09 -12.91 9.29
CA ILE A 336 5.21 -13.41 8.24
C ILE A 336 4.52 -14.67 8.73
N TRP A 337 3.19 -14.72 8.61
CA TRP A 337 2.37 -15.87 8.95
C TRP A 337 1.73 -16.38 7.67
N ALA A 338 2.33 -17.40 7.09
CA ALA A 338 1.95 -17.90 5.77
C ALA A 338 2.41 -19.35 5.58
N LEU A 339 1.56 -20.16 4.96
CA LEU A 339 1.98 -21.48 4.46
C LEU A 339 3.03 -21.32 3.35
N PRO A 340 4.02 -22.22 3.23
CA PRO A 340 5.04 -22.15 2.18
C PRO A 340 4.47 -22.00 0.77
N ALA A 341 3.38 -22.71 0.47
CA ALA A 341 2.71 -22.63 -0.83
C ALA A 341 2.12 -21.24 -1.12
N ARG A 342 1.51 -20.60 -0.10
CA ARG A 342 0.90 -19.26 -0.22
C ARG A 342 1.95 -18.17 -0.35
N LEU A 343 3.09 -18.34 0.31
CA LEU A 343 4.24 -17.46 0.15
C LEU A 343 4.81 -17.55 -1.28
N ALA A 344 5.03 -18.77 -1.78
CA ALA A 344 5.51 -18.99 -3.14
C ALA A 344 4.54 -18.42 -4.21
N GLU A 345 3.24 -18.62 -4.01
CA GLU A 345 2.18 -18.00 -4.83
C GLU A 345 2.27 -16.48 -4.80
N ALA A 346 2.30 -15.86 -3.62
CA ALA A 346 2.38 -14.41 -3.49
C ALA A 346 3.61 -13.83 -4.21
N VAL A 347 4.76 -14.49 -4.17
CA VAL A 347 5.97 -14.05 -4.90
C VAL A 347 5.84 -14.22 -6.41
N SER A 348 5.20 -15.31 -6.85
CA SER A 348 5.12 -15.66 -8.27
C SER A 348 4.05 -14.88 -9.01
N THR A 349 2.92 -14.60 -8.37
CA THR A 349 1.74 -13.96 -8.96
C THR A 349 1.99 -12.47 -9.18
N ARG A 350 1.98 -12.03 -10.45
CA ARG A 350 1.89 -10.61 -10.80
C ARG A 350 0.42 -10.20 -10.86
N ALA A 351 0.10 -9.01 -10.37
CA ALA A 351 -1.24 -8.46 -10.53
C ALA A 351 -1.52 -8.20 -12.03
N GLU A 352 -2.65 -8.67 -12.53
CA GLU A 352 -3.13 -8.29 -13.87
C GLU A 352 -3.45 -6.80 -13.91
N ARG A 353 -3.07 -6.14 -15.00
CA ARG A 353 -3.25 -4.69 -15.17
C ARG A 353 -3.89 -4.43 -16.52
N ALA A 354 -4.95 -3.63 -16.54
CA ALA A 354 -5.38 -2.96 -17.75
C ALA A 354 -4.31 -1.91 -18.11
N ALA A 355 -3.44 -2.25 -19.06
CA ALA A 355 -2.33 -1.44 -19.53
C ALA A 355 -2.66 -0.78 -20.87
N GLY A 356 -1.90 0.26 -21.23
CA GLY A 356 -2.03 0.93 -22.52
C GLY A 356 -1.54 2.37 -22.52
N LEU A 357 -1.19 2.92 -21.35
CA LEU A 357 -0.51 4.20 -21.27
C LEU A 357 0.93 4.07 -21.77
N ALA A 358 1.64 3.02 -21.34
CA ALA A 358 3.00 2.76 -21.78
C ALA A 358 3.08 2.71 -23.32
N GLU A 359 2.20 1.93 -23.95
CA GLU A 359 2.07 1.81 -25.42
C GLU A 359 1.84 3.15 -26.12
N ARG A 360 0.98 4.01 -25.56
CA ARG A 360 0.69 5.35 -26.11
C ARG A 360 1.85 6.32 -25.96
N LEU A 361 2.72 6.11 -24.97
CA LEU A 361 3.88 6.96 -24.70
C LEU A 361 5.14 6.50 -25.44
N VAL A 362 5.10 5.34 -26.11
CA VAL A 362 6.24 4.80 -26.87
C VAL A 362 6.71 5.78 -27.94
N LEU A 363 8.02 5.88 -28.09
CA LEU A 363 8.65 6.61 -29.18
C LEU A 363 8.45 5.85 -30.50
N ALA A 364 7.90 6.52 -31.53
CA ALA A 364 7.76 5.93 -32.87
C ALA A 364 9.16 5.57 -33.40
N GLY A 365 9.49 4.26 -33.37
CA GLY A 365 10.81 3.72 -33.65
C GLY A 365 11.25 2.57 -32.71
N ALA A 366 10.64 2.44 -31.52
CA ALA A 366 10.96 1.36 -30.57
C ALA A 366 10.16 0.07 -30.79
N VAL A 367 9.26 0.02 -31.80
CA VAL A 367 8.37 -1.11 -32.08
C VAL A 367 9.07 -2.23 -32.88
N ALA A 368 10.30 -2.01 -33.36
CA ALA A 368 10.96 -2.95 -34.27
C ALA A 368 11.42 -4.29 -33.64
N ASP A 369 11.36 -4.44 -32.30
CA ASP A 369 11.82 -5.66 -31.61
C ASP A 369 10.70 -6.42 -30.85
N ALA A 370 9.44 -5.97 -30.91
CA ALA A 370 8.35 -6.58 -30.14
C ALA A 370 7.42 -7.50 -30.96
N ASP A 371 7.39 -7.37 -32.30
CA ASP A 371 6.56 -8.20 -33.17
C ASP A 371 7.37 -9.31 -33.85
N ALA A 372 7.91 -10.23 -33.05
CA ALA A 372 8.22 -11.58 -33.52
C ALA A 372 7.13 -12.52 -33.01
N VAL A 373 5.93 -12.38 -33.58
CA VAL A 373 4.90 -13.42 -33.49
C VAL A 373 5.44 -14.65 -34.23
N PRO A 374 5.51 -15.85 -33.62
CA PRO A 374 5.86 -17.03 -34.39
C PRO A 374 4.72 -17.31 -35.37
N GLU A 375 5.02 -17.23 -36.67
CA GLU A 375 4.11 -17.65 -37.74
C GLU A 375 3.63 -19.08 -37.46
N ALA A 376 2.31 -19.22 -37.28
CA ALA A 376 1.67 -20.53 -37.31
C ALA A 376 1.79 -21.10 -38.74
N PRO A 377 2.16 -22.39 -38.91
CA PRO A 377 2.28 -22.97 -40.23
C PRO A 377 0.90 -23.09 -40.88
N ILE A 378 0.74 -22.47 -42.04
CA ILE A 378 -0.43 -22.61 -42.92
C ILE A 378 -0.25 -23.92 -43.71
N GLY A 379 -1.20 -24.86 -43.56
CA GLY A 379 -1.44 -25.88 -44.60
C GLY A 379 -2.00 -27.22 -44.13
N ALA A 380 -3.33 -27.33 -44.03
CA ALA A 380 -4.09 -28.50 -44.51
C ALA A 380 -5.58 -28.13 -44.61
N ALA A 381 -6.20 -28.44 -45.76
CA ALA A 381 -7.57 -28.14 -46.16
C ALA A 381 -8.65 -28.85 -45.31
N PRO A 382 -9.92 -28.37 -45.31
CA PRO A 382 -10.96 -28.90 -44.44
C PRO A 382 -11.56 -30.19 -45.01
N ALA A 383 -11.79 -31.17 -44.14
CA ALA A 383 -12.69 -32.27 -44.40
C ALA A 383 -14.04 -31.97 -43.75
N GLU A 384 -15.08 -32.04 -44.55
CA GLU A 384 -16.49 -32.05 -44.16
C GLU A 384 -16.76 -33.11 -43.10
N GLY A 385 -17.65 -32.82 -42.13
CA GLY A 385 -18.16 -33.88 -41.27
C GLY A 385 -18.72 -33.43 -39.93
N ASP A 386 -20.01 -33.17 -39.96
CA ASP A 386 -20.99 -33.61 -38.96
C ASP A 386 -21.45 -32.67 -37.84
N GLN A 387 -22.77 -32.66 -37.74
CA GLN A 387 -23.63 -31.92 -36.83
C GLN A 387 -23.61 -32.56 -35.44
N LEU A 388 -24.05 -31.77 -34.44
CA LEU A 388 -24.77 -32.11 -33.19
C LEU A 388 -24.22 -31.24 -32.04
N SER A 389 -24.96 -30.23 -31.55
CA SER A 389 -25.92 -30.35 -30.43
C SER A 389 -25.20 -30.83 -29.16
N LEU A 390 -25.06 -30.11 -28.04
CA LEU A 390 -26.08 -29.50 -27.17
C LEU A 390 -25.34 -29.04 -25.88
N PHE A 391 -25.94 -28.08 -25.17
CA PHE A 391 -25.76 -27.69 -23.76
C PHE A 391 -24.48 -26.98 -23.32
#